data_AF-A0A5B8IJ48-F1
#
_entry.id   AF-A0A5B8IJ48-F1
#
_cell.length_a   1.000
_cell.length_b   1.000
_cell.length_c   1.000
_cell.angle_alpha   90.00
_cell.angle_beta   90.00
_cell.angle_gamma   90.00
#
_symmetry.space_group_name_H-M   'P 1'
#
loop_
_entity.id
_entity.type
_entity.pdbx_description
1 polymer ?
#
loop_
_entity_poly.entity_id
_entity_poly.type
_entity_poly.pdbx_seq_one_letter_code
_entity_poly.pdbx_strand_id
1 'polypeptide(L)'
;MADGLRKAMVYLGLADAVEQEETQTAQAEPRSQVRVVEDAAPKRTAEAPRPQAVARPAAPQTQAREPESEYRAPVTPIKRAPSVRDEDSELRQITTVHPRSYNDAKIIGENFRDGIPVIMNVTDMGETDAKRLVDFSAGLVFALHGSIERVTNKVFLLSPATVEVLGEDRKQSEAQATFFNQS
;
A
#
# COMPACT_ATOMS: atom_id res chain seq x y z
N MET A 1 22.23 -10.18 -60.35
CA MET A 1 20.76 -10.29 -60.18
C MET A 1 20.43 -11.25 -59.03
N ALA A 2 20.80 -10.93 -57.77
CA ALA A 2 20.56 -11.82 -56.61
C ALA A 2 19.92 -11.12 -55.40
N ASP A 3 19.66 -9.81 -55.51
CA ASP A 3 19.21 -8.98 -54.39
C ASP A 3 17.67 -8.97 -54.23
N GLY A 4 16.93 -9.34 -55.29
CA GLY A 4 15.47 -9.40 -55.27
C GLY A 4 14.91 -10.57 -54.44
N LEU A 5 15.64 -11.68 -54.39
CA LEU A 5 15.21 -12.88 -53.65
C LEU A 5 15.31 -12.70 -52.13
N ARG A 6 16.30 -11.95 -51.64
CA ARG A 6 16.44 -11.65 -50.21
C ARG A 6 15.33 -10.73 -49.70
N LYS A 7 14.95 -9.70 -50.45
CA LYS A 7 13.85 -8.80 -50.08
C LYS A 7 12.50 -9.52 -49.99
N ALA A 8 12.24 -10.48 -50.87
CA ALA A 8 11.02 -11.27 -50.82
C ALA A 8 10.97 -12.19 -49.57
N MET A 9 12.10 -12.76 -49.16
CA MET A 9 12.18 -13.57 -47.94
C MET A 9 11.98 -12.76 -46.65
N VAL A 10 12.49 -11.53 -46.58
CA VAL A 10 12.29 -10.63 -45.44
C VAL A 10 10.84 -10.14 -45.35
N TYR A 11 10.20 -9.86 -46.48
CA TYR A 11 8.80 -9.42 -46.53
C TYR A 11 7.81 -10.54 -46.15
N LEU A 12 8.15 -11.80 -46.43
CA LEU A 12 7.32 -12.96 -46.09
C LEU A 12 7.53 -13.47 -44.65
N GLY A 13 8.30 -12.75 -43.82
CA GLY A 13 8.52 -13.11 -42.42
C GLY A 13 9.25 -14.44 -42.20
N LEU A 14 9.97 -14.94 -43.22
CA LEU A 14 10.66 -16.23 -43.22
C LEU A 14 12.12 -16.15 -42.71
N ALA A 15 12.60 -14.96 -42.37
CA ALA A 15 13.96 -14.75 -41.85
C ALA A 15 13.89 -13.97 -40.54
N ASP A 16 14.08 -14.69 -39.44
CA ASP A 16 14.41 -14.12 -38.14
C ASP A 16 15.82 -13.53 -38.22
N ALA A 17 15.95 -12.24 -37.94
CA ALA A 17 17.21 -11.53 -37.94
C ALA A 17 17.91 -11.83 -36.61
N VAL A 18 18.59 -12.97 -36.54
CA VAL A 18 19.55 -13.23 -35.46
C VAL A 18 20.78 -12.36 -35.67
N GLU A 19 20.88 -11.37 -34.78
CA GLU A 19 22.04 -10.51 -34.60
C GLU A 19 23.25 -11.32 -34.10
N GLN A 20 24.37 -11.14 -34.81
CA GLN A 20 25.75 -11.02 -34.30
C GLN A 20 26.26 -12.08 -33.30
N GLU A 21 27.00 -13.07 -33.83
CA GLU A 21 28.10 -13.72 -33.10
C GLU A 21 29.44 -13.16 -33.62
N GLU A 22 30.13 -12.36 -32.80
CA GLU A 22 31.57 -12.17 -32.89
C GLU A 22 32.23 -12.66 -31.60
N THR A 23 32.92 -13.79 -31.72
CA THR A 23 33.77 -14.40 -30.72
C THR A 23 35.11 -13.67 -30.67
N GLN A 24 35.51 -13.13 -29.51
CA GLN A 24 36.92 -12.85 -29.28
C GLN A 24 37.34 -13.12 -27.82
N THR A 25 38.35 -13.99 -27.73
CA THR A 25 38.94 -14.56 -26.53
C THR A 25 40.20 -13.79 -26.13
N ALA A 26 40.38 -13.45 -24.84
CA ALA A 26 41.66 -13.35 -24.10
C ALA A 26 41.39 -12.85 -22.65
N GLN A 27 41.39 -13.74 -21.63
CA GLN A 27 42.49 -14.03 -20.68
C GLN A 27 43.02 -12.85 -19.83
N ALA A 28 42.75 -12.88 -18.51
CA ALA A 28 43.75 -12.87 -17.41
C ALA A 28 43.10 -12.75 -16.01
N GLU A 29 43.31 -13.75 -15.14
CA GLU A 29 43.20 -13.67 -13.66
C GLU A 29 44.55 -13.16 -13.05
N PRO A 30 44.79 -13.06 -11.72
CA PRO A 30 43.93 -13.19 -10.51
C PRO A 30 44.17 -12.06 -9.47
N ARG A 31 43.38 -12.07 -8.37
CA ARG A 31 43.81 -12.03 -6.94
C ARG A 31 42.95 -11.14 -6.03
N SER A 32 42.48 -11.78 -4.94
CA SER A 32 42.42 -11.32 -3.53
C SER A 32 41.75 -9.97 -3.21
N GLN A 33 40.90 -9.81 -2.21
CA GLN A 33 40.87 -10.48 -0.91
C GLN A 33 39.57 -10.06 -0.19
N VAL A 34 39.05 -11.02 0.56
CA VAL A 34 37.98 -10.87 1.56
C VAL A 34 38.31 -9.74 2.54
N ARG A 35 37.34 -8.86 2.82
CA ARG A 35 37.30 -8.15 4.09
C ARG A 35 35.87 -8.04 4.60
N VAL A 36 35.50 -9.06 5.38
CA VAL A 36 34.51 -8.98 6.44
C VAL A 36 35.03 -7.94 7.46
N VAL A 37 34.19 -7.00 7.85
CA VAL A 37 34.41 -6.17 9.04
C VAL A 37 33.17 -6.33 9.89
N GLU A 38 33.20 -7.39 10.68
CA GLU A 38 32.44 -7.57 11.91
C GLU A 38 33.44 -7.35 13.04
N ASP A 39 33.31 -6.24 13.78
CA ASP A 39 34.03 -5.95 15.04
C ASP A 39 33.51 -4.59 15.53
N ALA A 40 33.17 -4.29 16.78
CA ALA A 40 32.94 -5.05 17.99
C ALA A 40 32.30 -4.04 18.96
N ALA A 41 31.30 -4.47 19.72
CA ALA A 41 31.17 -4.04 21.11
C ALA A 41 32.27 -4.79 21.90
N PRO A 42 32.89 -4.29 22.99
CA PRO A 42 32.15 -3.86 24.19
C PRO A 42 32.88 -2.87 25.15
N LYS A 43 32.14 -2.36 26.16
CA LYS A 43 32.43 -2.43 27.62
C LYS A 43 31.98 -1.18 28.40
N ARG A 44 31.16 -1.46 29.43
CA ARG A 44 31.14 -0.96 30.82
C ARG A 44 31.47 0.53 31.03
N THR A 45 30.68 1.27 31.79
CA THR A 45 30.78 1.26 33.26
C THR A 45 29.52 1.88 33.90
N ALA A 46 29.16 1.34 35.06
CA ALA A 46 28.07 1.75 35.91
C ALA A 46 28.28 3.14 36.52
N GLU A 47 27.23 3.95 36.66
CA GLU A 47 27.08 4.80 37.85
C GLU A 47 25.61 5.21 38.08
N ALA A 48 25.10 4.86 39.26
CA ALA A 48 23.78 5.23 39.74
C ALA A 48 23.85 6.56 40.52
N PRO A 49 22.91 7.49 40.38
CA PRO A 49 22.70 8.53 41.36
C PRO A 49 21.63 8.12 42.38
N ARG A 50 21.98 8.30 43.65
CA ARG A 50 21.23 7.97 44.87
C ARG A 50 19.94 8.81 44.98
N PRO A 51 18.84 8.26 45.55
CA PRO A 51 17.69 9.06 45.95
C PRO A 51 18.04 9.83 47.24
N GLN A 52 17.96 11.16 47.19
CA GLN A 52 18.02 12.00 48.37
C GLN A 52 16.68 11.98 49.10
N ALA A 53 16.70 11.46 50.32
CA ALA A 53 15.61 11.56 51.28
C ALA A 53 15.48 13.01 51.74
N VAL A 54 14.31 13.60 51.53
CA VAL A 54 13.95 14.90 52.12
C VAL A 54 12.93 14.65 53.22
N ALA A 55 13.21 15.26 54.35
CA ALA A 55 12.62 15.03 55.65
C ALA A 55 11.13 15.40 55.76
N ARG A 56 10.44 14.68 56.67
CA ARG A 56 9.16 15.05 57.26
C ARG A 56 9.22 16.43 57.92
N PRO A 57 8.11 17.18 57.88
CA PRO A 57 7.57 17.81 59.09
C PRO A 57 6.13 17.32 59.32
N ALA A 58 5.83 16.72 60.47
CA ALA A 58 5.26 17.41 61.64
C ALA A 58 3.74 17.66 61.48
N ALA A 59 2.97 16.82 62.17
CA ALA A 59 1.51 16.87 62.23
C ALA A 59 1.00 18.09 63.01
N PRO A 60 -0.21 18.58 62.68
CA PRO A 60 -1.08 19.20 63.67
C PRO A 60 -2.32 18.31 63.93
N GLN A 61 -2.34 17.87 65.19
CA GLN A 61 -3.45 17.52 66.06
C GLN A 61 -4.89 17.62 65.53
N THR A 62 -5.56 16.48 65.68
CA THR A 62 -7.00 16.23 65.74
C THR A 62 -7.77 17.31 66.51
N GLN A 63 -8.73 17.95 65.85
CA GLN A 63 -9.92 18.49 66.51
C GLN A 63 -11.11 17.64 66.08
N ALA A 64 -11.73 16.99 67.05
CA ALA A 64 -12.97 16.25 66.89
C ALA A 64 -14.08 17.24 66.52
N ARG A 65 -14.61 17.12 65.30
CA ARG A 65 -15.91 17.69 64.93
C ARG A 65 -16.95 16.59 65.00
N GLU A 66 -18.06 16.92 65.64
CA GLU A 66 -19.23 16.08 65.87
C GLU A 66 -19.80 15.54 64.55
N PRO A 67 -20.41 14.34 64.52
CA PRO A 67 -20.97 13.79 63.29
C PRO A 67 -22.31 14.48 63.01
N GLU A 68 -22.30 15.58 62.28
CA GLU A 68 -23.51 16.04 61.60
C GLU A 68 -23.86 14.96 60.57
N SER A 69 -25.04 14.34 60.74
CA SER A 69 -25.56 13.34 59.83
C SER A 69 -25.88 14.00 58.49
N GLU A 70 -24.85 14.13 57.65
CA GLU A 70 -25.00 14.57 56.27
C GLU A 70 -25.76 13.48 55.52
N TYR A 71 -27.04 13.73 55.24
CA TYR A 71 -27.87 12.86 54.42
C TYR A 71 -27.27 12.84 53.00
N ARG A 72 -26.35 11.90 52.78
CA ARG A 72 -25.76 11.67 51.47
C ARG A 72 -26.76 10.88 50.63
N ALA A 73 -27.38 11.57 49.67
CA ALA A 73 -28.21 10.91 48.68
C ALA A 73 -27.41 9.79 47.99
N PRO A 74 -28.00 8.61 47.75
CA PRO A 74 -27.31 7.54 47.04
C PRO A 74 -27.01 8.00 45.61
N VAL A 75 -25.73 8.19 45.30
CA VAL A 75 -25.26 8.52 43.96
C VAL A 75 -25.32 7.25 43.12
N THR A 76 -26.23 7.20 42.16
CA THR A 76 -26.25 6.13 41.16
C THR A 76 -25.00 6.24 40.30
N PRO A 77 -24.22 5.16 40.12
CA PRO A 77 -23.07 5.18 39.22
C PRO A 77 -23.53 5.56 37.82
N ILE A 78 -22.93 6.60 37.23
CA ILE A 78 -23.15 6.94 35.81
C ILE A 78 -22.59 5.77 35.00
N LYS A 79 -23.48 4.92 34.48
CA LYS A 79 -23.11 3.95 33.45
C LYS A 79 -22.67 4.74 32.24
N ARG A 80 -21.36 4.77 31.99
CA ARG A 80 -20.78 5.35 30.79
C ARG A 80 -21.40 4.60 29.61
N ALA A 81 -22.20 5.30 28.80
CA ALA A 81 -22.71 4.72 27.56
C ALA A 81 -21.51 4.29 26.72
N PRO A 82 -21.55 3.11 26.07
CA PRO A 82 -20.50 2.73 25.14
C PRO A 82 -20.42 3.84 24.09
N SER A 83 -19.25 4.47 23.98
CA SER A 83 -18.95 5.33 22.85
C SER A 83 -19.07 4.45 21.61
N VAL A 84 -20.13 4.66 20.84
CA VAL A 84 -20.26 4.10 19.50
C VAL A 84 -19.03 4.62 18.77
N ARG A 85 -18.05 3.74 18.52
CA ARG A 85 -16.94 4.09 17.63
C ARG A 85 -17.57 4.33 16.27
N ASP A 86 -17.20 5.43 15.62
CA ASP A 86 -17.65 5.81 14.29
C ASP A 86 -17.09 4.85 13.21
N GLU A 87 -17.28 3.54 13.37
CA GLU A 87 -16.91 2.53 12.36
C GLU A 87 -17.72 2.75 11.06
N ASP A 88 -18.85 3.46 11.14
CA ASP A 88 -19.71 3.86 10.02
C ASP A 88 -19.18 5.08 9.23
N SER A 89 -18.04 5.66 9.64
CA SER A 89 -17.45 6.83 8.97
C SER A 89 -16.44 6.47 7.87
N GLU A 90 -15.85 5.27 7.90
CA GLU A 90 -14.82 4.83 6.94
C GLU A 90 -15.38 4.63 5.52
N LEU A 91 -16.67 4.32 5.39
CA LEU A 91 -17.32 4.00 4.10
C LEU A 91 -17.79 5.22 3.29
N ARG A 92 -17.47 6.46 3.72
CA ARG A 92 -18.03 7.69 3.12
C ARG A 92 -17.13 8.40 2.12
N GLN A 93 -15.89 7.96 1.96
CA GLN A 93 -14.90 8.66 1.13
C GLN A 93 -14.56 7.83 -0.10
N ILE A 94 -14.61 8.46 -1.27
CA ILE A 94 -14.09 7.94 -2.53
C ILE A 94 -13.07 8.95 -3.04
N THR A 95 -11.97 8.48 -3.60
CA THR A 95 -10.94 9.35 -4.18
C THR A 95 -10.85 9.16 -5.68
N THR A 96 -10.60 10.26 -6.40
CA THR A 96 -10.41 10.23 -7.85
C THR A 96 -8.99 10.65 -8.18
N VAL A 97 -8.29 9.81 -8.92
CA VAL A 97 -6.92 10.06 -9.40
C VAL A 97 -6.96 10.24 -10.91
N HIS A 98 -6.22 11.24 -11.41
CA HIS A 98 -5.99 11.48 -12.84
C HIS A 98 -4.50 11.30 -13.14
N PRO A 99 -4.01 10.06 -13.25
CA PRO A 99 -2.61 9.78 -13.48
C PRO A 99 -2.08 10.43 -14.76
N ARG A 100 -0.86 10.93 -14.71
CA ARG A 100 -0.12 11.43 -15.87
C ARG A 100 1.15 10.63 -16.13
N SER A 101 1.54 9.77 -15.18
CA SER A 101 2.70 8.90 -15.29
C SER A 101 2.50 7.62 -14.50
N TYR A 102 3.33 6.60 -14.77
CA TYR A 102 3.30 5.36 -14.01
C TYR A 102 3.60 5.55 -12.50
N ASN A 103 4.29 6.63 -12.11
CA ASN A 103 4.62 6.90 -10.71
C ASN A 103 3.39 7.16 -9.83
N ASP A 104 2.27 7.57 -10.44
CA ASP A 104 0.99 7.79 -9.75
C ASP A 104 0.40 6.48 -9.20
N ALA A 105 0.91 5.32 -9.63
CA ALA A 105 0.61 3.99 -9.07
C ALA A 105 0.73 3.97 -7.54
N LYS A 106 1.73 4.65 -6.98
CA LYS A 106 1.94 4.72 -5.53
C LYS A 106 0.73 5.32 -4.81
N ILE A 107 0.21 6.44 -5.31
CA ILE A 107 -0.94 7.14 -4.70
C ILE A 107 -2.18 6.26 -4.78
N ILE A 108 -2.41 5.61 -5.92
CA ILE A 108 -3.54 4.68 -6.10
C ILE A 108 -3.45 3.53 -5.09
N GLY A 109 -2.27 2.90 -4.98
CA GLY A 109 -2.06 1.78 -4.07
C GLY A 109 -2.17 2.15 -2.59
N GLU A 110 -1.69 3.34 -2.20
CA GLU A 110 -1.82 3.84 -0.82
C GLU A 110 -3.29 4.04 -0.44
N ASN A 111 -4.06 4.77 -1.26
CA ASN A 111 -5.49 4.97 -0.99
C ASN A 111 -6.28 3.66 -0.96
N PHE A 112 -6.01 2.76 -1.91
CA PHE A 112 -6.69 1.48 -2.00
C PHE A 112 -6.39 0.57 -0.81
N ARG A 113 -5.13 0.54 -0.36
CA ARG A 113 -4.71 -0.20 0.84
C ARG A 113 -5.35 0.34 2.10
N ASP A 114 -5.59 1.65 2.16
CA ASP A 114 -6.23 2.31 3.30
C ASP A 114 -7.77 2.12 3.29
N GLY A 115 -8.31 1.29 2.39
CA GLY A 115 -9.74 0.95 2.34
C GLY A 115 -10.59 1.99 1.61
N ILE A 116 -9.97 2.95 0.91
CA ILE A 116 -10.68 4.02 0.18
C ILE A 116 -10.86 3.57 -1.28
N PRO A 117 -12.11 3.51 -1.81
CA PRO A 117 -12.35 3.28 -3.23
C PRO A 117 -11.69 4.35 -4.11
N VAL A 118 -11.12 3.93 -5.24
CA VAL A 118 -10.36 4.80 -6.15
C VAL A 118 -10.99 4.80 -7.54
N ILE A 119 -11.35 5.97 -8.05
CA ILE A 119 -11.65 6.19 -9.46
C ILE A 119 -10.36 6.61 -10.16
N MET A 120 -9.86 5.79 -11.06
CA MET A 120 -8.64 6.02 -11.83
C MET A 120 -8.98 6.41 -13.27
N ASN A 121 -8.68 7.65 -13.64
CA ASN A 121 -8.86 8.17 -14.99
C ASN A 121 -7.52 8.29 -15.73
N VAL A 122 -7.26 7.35 -16.63
CA VAL A 122 -6.00 7.26 -17.42
C VAL A 122 -6.10 7.97 -18.78
N THR A 123 -7.03 8.91 -18.95
CA THR A 123 -7.26 9.60 -20.24
C THR A 123 -6.02 10.35 -20.73
N ASP A 124 -5.28 10.98 -19.81
CA ASP A 124 -4.09 11.79 -20.10
C ASP A 124 -2.80 10.97 -20.24
N MET A 125 -2.88 9.64 -20.10
CA MET A 125 -1.74 8.74 -20.24
C MET A 125 -1.61 8.18 -21.66
N GLY A 126 -0.36 7.89 -22.06
CA GLY A 126 -0.08 7.08 -23.24
C GLY A 126 -0.58 5.64 -23.03
N GLU A 127 -1.03 5.00 -24.11
CA GLU A 127 -1.69 3.68 -24.06
C GLU A 127 -0.84 2.61 -23.34
N THR A 128 0.47 2.60 -23.59
CA THR A 128 1.41 1.67 -22.94
C THR A 128 1.47 1.87 -21.43
N ASP A 129 1.58 3.11 -20.96
CA ASP A 129 1.64 3.38 -19.52
C ASP A 129 0.29 3.21 -18.84
N ALA A 130 -0.81 3.53 -19.54
CA ALA A 130 -2.16 3.28 -19.07
C ALA A 130 -2.39 1.79 -18.83
N LYS A 131 -2.03 0.92 -19.80
CA LYS A 131 -2.12 -0.54 -19.65
C LYS A 131 -1.30 -1.02 -18.46
N ARG A 132 -0.05 -0.57 -18.34
CA ARG A 132 0.82 -0.92 -17.19
C ARG A 132 0.22 -0.51 -15.84
N LEU A 133 -0.43 0.65 -15.79
CA LEU A 133 -1.07 1.14 -14.56
C LEU A 133 -2.34 0.34 -14.21
N VAL A 134 -3.09 -0.09 -15.23
CA VAL A 134 -4.23 -1.01 -15.06
C VAL A 134 -3.75 -2.39 -14.59
N ASP A 135 -2.67 -2.93 -15.16
CA ASP A 135 -2.10 -4.22 -14.74
C ASP A 135 -1.60 -4.16 -13.28
N PHE A 136 -0.95 -3.06 -12.89
CA PHE A 136 -0.58 -2.80 -11.50
C PHE A 136 -1.81 -2.79 -10.57
N SER A 137 -2.88 -2.11 -11.00
CA SER A 137 -4.13 -2.02 -10.26
C SER A 137 -4.82 -3.37 -10.10
N ALA A 138 -4.82 -4.20 -11.16
CA ALA A 138 -5.33 -5.56 -11.13
C ALA A 138 -4.54 -6.42 -10.12
N GLY A 139 -3.22 -6.23 -10.04
CA GLY A 139 -2.37 -6.87 -9.03
C GLY A 139 -2.74 -6.47 -7.61
N LEU A 140 -2.99 -5.18 -7.35
CA LEU A 140 -3.44 -4.69 -6.04
C LEU A 140 -4.79 -5.27 -5.62
N VAL A 141 -5.74 -5.22 -6.54
CA VAL A 141 -7.11 -5.70 -6.36
C VAL A 141 -7.13 -7.20 -6.07
N PHE A 142 -6.34 -7.97 -6.81
CA PHE A 142 -6.19 -9.40 -6.57
C PHE A 142 -5.56 -9.69 -5.21
N ALA A 143 -4.49 -8.96 -4.84
CA ALA A 143 -3.77 -9.18 -3.59
C ALA A 143 -4.59 -8.83 -2.33
N LEU A 144 -5.52 -7.85 -2.44
CA LEU A 144 -6.32 -7.36 -1.32
C LEU A 144 -7.81 -7.73 -1.43
N HIS A 145 -8.14 -8.72 -2.27
CA HIS A 145 -9.50 -9.23 -2.46
C HIS A 145 -10.54 -8.15 -2.81
N GLY A 146 -10.13 -7.09 -3.50
CA GLY A 146 -11.05 -6.08 -4.01
C GLY A 146 -11.64 -6.47 -5.36
N SER A 147 -12.24 -5.48 -6.01
CA SER A 147 -12.69 -5.56 -7.39
C SER A 147 -12.16 -4.37 -8.22
N ILE A 148 -12.01 -4.60 -9.53
CA ILE A 148 -11.76 -3.55 -10.52
C ILE A 148 -12.85 -3.60 -11.57
N GLU A 149 -13.47 -2.45 -11.82
CA GLU A 149 -14.54 -2.31 -12.79
C GLU A 149 -14.19 -1.22 -13.80
N ARG A 150 -14.45 -1.49 -15.08
CA ARG A 150 -14.30 -0.50 -16.13
C ARG A 150 -15.58 0.32 -16.25
N VAL A 151 -15.56 1.55 -15.72
CA VAL A 151 -16.69 2.48 -15.78
C VAL A 151 -16.84 3.07 -17.19
N THR A 152 -15.73 3.33 -17.88
CA THR A 152 -15.69 3.82 -19.27
C THR A 152 -14.35 3.42 -19.92
N ASN A 153 -14.11 3.77 -21.19
CA ASN A 153 -12.92 3.35 -21.93
C ASN A 153 -11.58 3.56 -21.21
N LYS A 154 -11.37 4.71 -20.57
CA LYS A 154 -10.13 5.08 -19.86
C LYS A 154 -10.38 5.43 -18.38
N VAL A 155 -11.49 4.96 -17.81
CA VAL A 155 -11.86 5.24 -16.42
C VAL A 155 -12.22 3.92 -15.74
N PHE A 156 -11.54 3.65 -14.63
CA PHE A 156 -11.66 2.42 -13.86
C PHE A 156 -12.03 2.75 -12.41
N LEU A 157 -12.86 1.92 -11.80
CA LEU A 157 -13.17 1.96 -10.38
C LEU A 157 -12.48 0.78 -9.70
N LEU A 158 -11.64 1.06 -8.71
CA LEU A 158 -11.09 0.07 -7.80
C LEU A 158 -11.87 0.13 -6.49
N SER A 159 -12.48 -0.99 -6.10
CA SER A 159 -13.22 -1.10 -4.84
C SER A 159 -12.52 -2.10 -3.92
N PRO A 160 -12.14 -1.72 -2.69
CA PRO A 160 -11.56 -2.64 -1.72
C PRO A 160 -12.60 -3.66 -1.24
N ALA A 161 -12.15 -4.74 -0.60
CA ALA A 161 -13.02 -5.85 -0.15
C ALA A 161 -14.16 -5.42 0.80
N THR A 162 -14.05 -4.26 1.43
CA THR A 162 -15.05 -3.67 2.33
C THR A 162 -16.21 -2.99 1.61
N VAL A 163 -16.09 -2.76 0.30
CA VAL A 163 -17.06 -1.98 -0.50
C VAL A 163 -17.63 -2.85 -1.61
N GLU A 164 -18.95 -3.08 -1.56
CA GLU A 164 -19.69 -3.75 -2.63
C GLU A 164 -20.27 -2.74 -3.61
N VAL A 165 -20.04 -2.95 -4.91
CA VAL A 165 -20.61 -2.14 -5.99
C VAL A 165 -21.87 -2.83 -6.49
N LEU A 166 -23.02 -2.18 -6.30
CA LEU A 166 -24.32 -2.64 -6.81
C LEU A 166 -24.56 -2.02 -8.18
N GLY A 167 -24.56 -2.83 -9.25
CA GLY A 167 -24.83 -2.37 -10.61
C GLY A 167 -25.32 -3.48 -11.54
N GLU A 168 -26.15 -3.13 -12.52
CA GLU A 168 -26.62 -4.05 -13.56
C GLU A 168 -25.49 -4.49 -14.52
N ASP A 169 -24.40 -3.71 -14.56
CA ASP A 169 -23.23 -3.92 -15.41
C ASP A 169 -22.31 -5.05 -14.95
N ARG A 170 -22.51 -5.63 -13.76
CA ARG A 170 -21.72 -6.77 -13.27
C ARG A 170 -21.66 -7.94 -14.25
N LYS A 171 -22.75 -8.18 -15.00
CA LYS A 171 -22.80 -9.25 -16.03
C LYS A 171 -21.97 -8.92 -17.27
N GLN A 172 -21.84 -7.64 -17.65
CA GLN A 172 -20.98 -7.22 -18.75
C GLN A 172 -19.51 -7.14 -18.31
N SER A 173 -19.25 -6.73 -17.07
CA SER A 173 -17.89 -6.62 -16.52
C SER A 173 -17.26 -7.99 -16.25
N GLU A 174 -18.01 -9.00 -15.78
CA GLU A 174 -17.51 -10.38 -15.61
C GLU A 174 -17.08 -11.01 -16.96
N ALA A 175 -17.83 -10.76 -18.03
CA ALA A 175 -17.48 -11.21 -19.39
C ALA A 175 -16.25 -10.48 -19.97
N GLN A 176 -16.07 -9.19 -19.66
CA GLN A 176 -14.88 -8.43 -20.07
C GLN A 176 -13.65 -8.76 -19.22
N ALA A 177 -13.81 -8.96 -17.91
CA ALA A 177 -12.73 -9.34 -17.01
C ALA A 177 -12.14 -10.72 -17.37
N THR A 178 -12.98 -11.67 -17.80
CA THR A 178 -12.50 -12.95 -18.35
C THR A 178 -11.77 -12.80 -19.69
N PHE A 179 -12.12 -11.78 -20.49
CA PHE A 179 -11.44 -11.49 -21.76
C PHE A 179 -10.06 -10.84 -21.55
N PHE A 180 -9.91 -9.95 -20.56
CA PHE A 180 -8.62 -9.31 -20.24
C PHE A 180 -7.59 -10.29 -19.65
N ASN A 181 -8.02 -11.42 -19.11
CA ASN A 181 -7.15 -12.40 -18.46
C ASN A 181 -6.57 -13.48 -19.41
N GLN A 182 -6.73 -13.31 -20.73
CA GLN A 182 -6.30 -14.31 -21.73
C GLN A 182 -5.35 -13.76 -22.81
N SER A 183 -4.77 -12.56 -22.65
CA SER A 183 -3.81 -11.97 -23.60
C SER A 183 -2.38 -12.03 -23.10
#